data_AF-A0A3M1PHV5-F1
#
_entry.id   AF-A0A3M1PHV5-F1
#
_cell.length_a   1.000
_cell.length_b   1.000
_cell.length_c   1.000
_cell.angle_alpha   90.00
_cell.angle_beta   90.00
_cell.angle_gamma   90.00
#
_symmetry.space_group_name_H-M   'P 1'
#
loop_
_entity.id
_entity.type
_entity.pdbx_description
1 polymer ?
#
loop_
_entity_poly.entity_id
_entity_poly.type
_entity_poly.pdbx_seq_one_letter_code
_entity_poly.pdbx_strand_id
1 'polypeptide(L)'
;MKKPQKTRISAISKLKRRNLLRLLGGTATVALASCVRRPLVGLPSGAASGATSGAASSAASPAAASAAASTAASLPRCVVKPQQTEGPYFVDAALNRSDIRSDRASGQVKPGVPLNLVIQVFQVGNESSNANANAACRPLSGAIVDVWHCDAAGVYSGVQDPRFDTGGQDFLRGYQTTNSDGIAEFLTIYPGWYPGRAIHIHFKVRVGDASPQRYEFTSQLYFDDAISDQVYTQPPYAAPGQRIQRNRQDGIFQRGGEQLLLQLSQTERGYLGKFELGLAIA
;
A
#
# COMPACT_ATOMS: atom_id res chain seq x y z
N MET A 1 -39.90 55.93 9.91
CA MET A 1 -38.71 56.32 10.72
C MET A 1 -37.60 55.32 10.46
N LYS A 2 -36.36 55.83 10.38
CA LYS A 2 -35.02 55.17 10.27
C LYS A 2 -34.61 54.49 8.94
N LYS A 3 -33.64 55.17 8.31
CA LYS A 3 -32.82 54.80 7.14
C LYS A 3 -31.92 53.57 7.40
N PRO A 4 -31.46 52.86 6.35
CA PRO A 4 -30.52 51.76 6.46
C PRO A 4 -29.08 52.27 6.63
N GLN A 5 -28.33 51.59 7.51
CA GLN A 5 -26.93 51.90 7.85
C GLN A 5 -25.99 51.17 6.87
N LYS A 6 -25.23 51.95 6.10
CA LYS A 6 -24.07 51.49 5.33
C LYS A 6 -22.93 51.17 6.29
N THR A 7 -22.29 50.01 6.12
CA THR A 7 -20.97 49.75 6.73
C THR A 7 -20.00 49.26 5.66
N ARG A 8 -18.79 49.79 5.77
CA ARG A 8 -17.81 50.00 4.70
C ARG A 8 -16.99 48.74 4.40
N ILE A 9 -16.69 48.58 3.12
CA ILE A 9 -15.55 47.83 2.60
C ILE A 9 -14.27 48.52 3.10
N SER A 10 -13.33 47.76 3.67
CA SER A 10 -11.94 48.18 3.78
C SER A 10 -11.01 47.02 3.46
N ALA A 11 -10.36 47.13 2.32
CA ALA A 11 -9.28 46.28 1.86
C ALA A 11 -7.97 46.74 2.49
N ILE A 12 -7.24 45.81 3.11
CA ILE A 12 -5.87 45.96 3.60
C ILE A 12 -5.23 44.57 3.43
N SER A 13 -4.05 44.33 2.89
CA SER A 13 -3.11 45.06 2.05
C SER A 13 -2.13 43.98 1.55
N LYS A 14 -1.68 44.08 0.31
CA LYS A 14 -0.70 43.18 -0.30
C LYS A 14 0.66 43.38 0.39
N LEU A 15 1.21 42.37 1.06
CA LEU A 15 2.63 42.35 1.37
C LEU A 15 3.40 41.62 0.26
N LYS A 16 4.16 42.42 -0.49
CA LYS A 16 5.00 42.03 -1.61
C LYS A 16 6.28 41.35 -1.13
N ARG A 17 6.67 40.30 -1.86
CA ARG A 17 7.97 39.63 -1.88
C ARG A 17 9.12 40.64 -1.98
N ARG A 18 10.14 40.49 -1.13
CA ARG A 18 11.48 41.05 -1.34
C ARG A 18 12.50 39.98 -0.95
N ASN A 19 13.07 39.29 -1.93
CA ASN A 19 14.40 38.69 -1.80
C ASN A 19 15.11 38.91 -3.13
N LEU A 20 16.18 39.71 -3.08
CA LEU A 20 16.98 40.14 -4.21
C LEU A 20 18.33 39.40 -4.12
N LEU A 21 18.75 38.88 -5.28
CA LEU A 21 20.03 38.24 -5.57
C LEU A 21 21.23 39.04 -5.06
N ARG A 22 22.27 38.32 -4.62
CA ARG A 22 23.67 38.68 -4.93
C ARG A 22 24.48 37.46 -5.32
N LEU A 23 25.02 37.57 -6.53
CA LEU A 23 25.98 36.74 -7.23
C LEU A 23 27.40 37.12 -6.78
N LEU A 24 28.30 36.15 -6.66
CA LEU A 24 29.79 36.18 -6.76
C LEU A 24 30.18 34.70 -6.49
N GLY A 25 30.75 33.92 -7.42
CA GLY A 25 31.91 34.19 -8.26
C GLY A 25 33.03 33.26 -7.77
N GLY A 26 33.44 32.27 -8.56
CA GLY A 26 34.53 31.36 -8.17
C GLY A 26 34.60 30.06 -8.98
N THR A 27 35.10 30.15 -10.21
CA THR A 27 35.60 29.01 -10.98
C THR A 27 36.96 28.55 -10.44
N ALA A 28 37.12 27.27 -10.16
CA ALA A 28 38.45 26.65 -10.01
C ALA A 28 38.47 25.32 -10.77
N THR A 29 39.09 25.37 -11.94
CA THR A 29 39.52 24.24 -12.78
C THR A 29 40.96 23.87 -12.40
N VAL A 30 41.22 22.61 -12.03
CA VAL A 30 42.55 21.96 -12.05
C VAL A 30 42.29 20.46 -12.31
N ALA A 31 42.44 19.99 -13.55
CA ALA A 31 43.64 19.42 -14.19
C ALA A 31 43.83 17.90 -13.96
N LEU A 32 43.65 17.21 -15.10
CA LEU A 32 44.15 15.91 -15.56
C LEU A 32 45.21 15.16 -14.73
N ALA A 33 44.96 13.86 -14.51
CA ALA A 33 46.01 12.83 -14.51
C ALA A 33 45.48 11.53 -15.13
N SER A 34 45.89 11.32 -16.38
CA SER A 34 45.70 10.09 -17.14
C SER A 34 46.75 9.05 -16.76
N CYS A 35 46.34 7.81 -16.50
CA CYS A 35 47.22 6.65 -16.60
C CYS A 35 46.52 5.57 -17.44
N VAL A 36 46.79 5.61 -18.74
CA VAL A 36 46.63 4.47 -19.66
C VAL A 36 47.91 3.64 -19.57
N ARG A 37 47.79 2.34 -19.32
CA ARG A 37 48.76 1.36 -19.82
C ARG A 37 48.01 0.21 -20.50
N ARG A 38 48.45 -0.02 -21.75
CA ARG A 38 47.98 -0.98 -22.76
C ARG A 38 48.19 -2.44 -22.35
N PRO A 39 47.49 -3.38 -23.04
CA PRO A 39 47.72 -4.82 -22.93
C PRO A 39 48.92 -5.27 -23.77
N LEU A 40 49.57 -6.36 -23.36
CA LEU A 40 50.56 -7.08 -24.16
C LEU A 40 50.16 -8.56 -24.22
N VAL A 41 49.97 -9.04 -25.45
CA VAL A 41 49.62 -10.41 -25.83
C VAL A 41 50.91 -11.13 -26.27
N GLY A 42 51.04 -12.42 -25.94
CA GLY A 42 51.77 -13.40 -26.77
C GLY A 42 52.83 -14.29 -26.08
N LEU A 43 52.41 -15.50 -25.65
CA LEU A 43 52.88 -16.89 -25.99
C LEU A 43 54.40 -17.23 -26.11
N PRO A 44 54.80 -18.52 -26.20
CA PRO A 44 54.64 -19.68 -25.29
C PRO A 44 55.98 -20.45 -25.09
N SER A 45 56.04 -21.45 -24.18
CA SER A 45 56.81 -22.73 -24.31
C SER A 45 57.11 -23.36 -22.95
N GLY A 46 57.02 -24.70 -22.89
CA GLY A 46 57.69 -25.48 -21.85
C GLY A 46 56.87 -26.64 -21.32
N ALA A 47 56.82 -27.74 -22.09
CA ALA A 47 56.42 -29.04 -21.61
C ALA A 47 57.50 -29.66 -20.69
N ALA A 48 57.09 -30.35 -19.64
CA ALA A 48 57.85 -31.48 -19.09
C ALA A 48 56.93 -32.43 -18.33
N SER A 49 56.92 -33.66 -18.82
CA SER A 49 56.21 -34.83 -18.32
C SER A 49 56.70 -35.29 -16.95
N GLY A 50 55.79 -35.89 -16.17
CA GLY A 50 56.12 -36.67 -14.98
C GLY A 50 54.98 -37.63 -14.67
N ALA A 51 55.05 -38.84 -15.23
CA ALA A 51 54.14 -39.94 -14.93
C ALA A 51 54.62 -40.69 -13.70
N THR A 52 53.73 -40.96 -12.74
CA THR A 52 53.82 -42.13 -11.85
C THR A 52 52.44 -42.68 -11.55
N SER A 53 52.33 -43.97 -11.81
CA SER A 53 51.22 -44.90 -11.62
C SER A 53 50.90 -45.14 -10.13
N GLY A 54 49.65 -45.48 -9.80
CA GLY A 54 49.32 -46.07 -8.50
C GLY A 54 47.83 -46.05 -8.19
N ALA A 55 47.17 -47.19 -8.35
CA ALA A 55 45.75 -47.42 -8.10
C ALA A 55 45.35 -47.28 -6.62
N ALA A 56 44.10 -46.89 -6.37
CA ALA A 56 43.15 -47.68 -5.56
C ALA A 56 41.82 -46.92 -5.39
N SER A 57 40.73 -47.62 -5.66
CA SER A 57 39.35 -47.22 -5.44
C SER A 57 39.04 -47.02 -3.96
N SER A 58 38.34 -45.93 -3.65
CA SER A 58 37.42 -45.87 -2.51
C SER A 58 36.32 -44.85 -2.83
N ALA A 59 35.17 -45.39 -3.24
CA ALA A 59 33.94 -44.64 -3.40
C ALA A 59 33.48 -44.18 -2.00
N ALA A 60 33.67 -42.90 -1.70
CA ALA A 60 33.05 -42.25 -0.56
C ALA A 60 31.67 -41.74 -0.99
N SER A 61 30.62 -42.37 -0.46
CA SER A 61 29.24 -41.91 -0.56
C SER A 61 29.13 -40.44 -0.14
N PRO A 62 28.48 -39.55 -0.92
CA PRO A 62 28.06 -38.28 -0.37
C PRO A 62 26.94 -38.57 0.62
N ALA A 63 27.23 -38.44 1.91
CA ALA A 63 26.20 -38.37 2.94
C ALA A 63 25.27 -37.20 2.56
N ALA A 64 24.01 -37.53 2.30
CA ALA A 64 22.96 -36.55 2.06
C ALA A 64 22.87 -35.62 3.28
N ALA A 65 23.40 -34.41 3.15
CA ALA A 65 23.10 -33.34 4.07
C ALA A 65 21.61 -33.03 3.89
N SER A 66 20.80 -33.56 4.80
CA SER A 66 19.39 -33.22 4.91
C SER A 66 19.31 -31.73 5.23
N ALA A 67 19.09 -30.92 4.20
CA ALA A 67 18.76 -29.52 4.36
C ALA A 67 17.44 -29.48 5.11
N ALA A 68 17.50 -29.16 6.41
CA ALA A 68 16.32 -28.81 7.18
C ALA A 68 15.75 -27.53 6.54
N ALA A 69 14.79 -27.72 5.62
CA ALA A 69 13.96 -26.66 5.12
C ALA A 69 13.29 -26.04 6.34
N SER A 70 13.76 -24.84 6.71
CA SER A 70 13.08 -24.01 7.67
C SER A 70 11.77 -23.61 7.01
N THR A 71 10.71 -24.39 7.21
CA THR A 71 9.35 -23.93 6.94
C THR A 71 9.16 -22.71 7.79
N ALA A 72 9.28 -21.53 7.16
CA ALA A 72 8.78 -20.29 7.72
C ALA A 72 7.33 -20.59 8.13
N ALA A 73 7.08 -20.61 9.43
CA ALA A 73 5.75 -20.85 9.95
C ALA A 73 4.83 -19.80 9.32
N SER A 74 3.87 -20.24 8.50
CA SER A 74 2.84 -19.33 8.02
C SER A 74 2.17 -18.74 9.24
N LEU A 75 2.07 -17.41 9.31
CA LEU A 75 1.26 -16.75 10.33
C LEU A 75 -0.12 -17.44 10.35
N PRO A 76 -0.76 -17.60 11.53
CA PRO A 76 -2.14 -18.07 11.56
C PRO A 76 -2.96 -17.19 10.60
N ARG A 77 -3.72 -17.79 9.69
CA ARG A 77 -4.45 -17.07 8.61
C ARG A 77 -5.57 -16.14 9.12
N CYS A 78 -5.65 -15.97 10.42
CA CYS A 78 -6.84 -15.59 11.16
C CYS A 78 -6.38 -14.91 12.46
N VAL A 79 -5.67 -13.81 12.26
CA VAL A 79 -5.20 -12.93 13.33
C VAL A 79 -6.15 -11.75 13.39
N VAL A 80 -6.66 -11.46 14.58
CA VAL A 80 -7.42 -10.23 14.83
C VAL A 80 -6.51 -9.03 14.63
N LYS A 81 -6.94 -8.10 13.79
CA LYS A 81 -6.16 -6.90 13.44
C LYS A 81 -6.65 -5.68 14.22
N PRO A 82 -5.80 -4.67 14.44
CA PRO A 82 -6.23 -3.43 15.09
C PRO A 82 -7.31 -2.72 14.27
N GLN A 83 -8.38 -2.29 14.95
CA GLN A 83 -9.30 -1.30 14.39
C GLN A 83 -8.63 0.07 14.38
N GLN A 84 -8.94 0.86 13.36
CA GLN A 84 -8.47 2.23 13.24
C GLN A 84 -9.60 3.16 12.82
N THR A 85 -9.38 4.47 12.93
CA THR A 85 -10.39 5.47 12.61
C THR A 85 -10.89 5.32 11.17
N GLU A 86 -12.20 5.51 11.00
CA GLU A 86 -12.86 5.65 9.70
C GLU A 86 -12.32 6.86 8.92
N GLY A 87 -11.89 7.90 9.62
CA GLY A 87 -11.52 9.17 9.02
C GLY A 87 -12.73 9.93 8.49
N PRO A 88 -12.51 11.12 7.91
CA PRO A 88 -13.61 12.04 7.56
C PRO A 88 -14.23 11.76 6.19
N TYR A 89 -13.73 10.75 5.45
CA TYR A 89 -14.03 10.56 4.04
C TYR A 89 -14.83 9.29 3.74
N PHE A 90 -15.38 8.60 4.73
CA PHE A 90 -16.31 7.51 4.46
C PHE A 90 -17.64 8.05 3.93
N VAL A 91 -18.18 7.38 2.92
CA VAL A 91 -19.50 7.66 2.33
C VAL A 91 -20.16 6.32 2.07
N ASP A 92 -21.29 6.05 2.73
CA ASP A 92 -22.08 4.84 2.46
C ASP A 92 -22.89 5.04 1.16
N ALA A 93 -22.18 4.94 0.03
CA ALA A 93 -22.75 5.15 -1.30
C ALA A 93 -23.47 3.90 -1.86
N ALA A 94 -23.51 2.80 -1.10
CA ALA A 94 -24.11 1.52 -1.50
C ALA A 94 -23.67 1.02 -2.90
N LEU A 95 -22.37 1.14 -3.21
CA LEU A 95 -21.80 0.80 -4.53
C LEU A 95 -21.29 -0.65 -4.58
N ASN A 96 -22.12 -1.60 -5.02
CA ASN A 96 -21.69 -2.99 -5.25
C ASN A 96 -20.91 -3.10 -6.56
N ARG A 97 -19.58 -2.99 -6.51
CA ARG A 97 -18.70 -3.13 -7.68
C ARG A 97 -17.29 -3.56 -7.27
N SER A 98 -16.69 -4.45 -8.07
CA SER A 98 -15.31 -4.90 -7.89
C SER A 98 -14.31 -3.95 -8.55
N ASP A 99 -14.55 -3.48 -9.78
CA ASP A 99 -13.76 -2.37 -10.34
C ASP A 99 -14.26 -1.05 -9.78
N ILE A 100 -13.46 -0.45 -8.88
CA ILE A 100 -13.80 0.80 -8.22
C ILE A 100 -13.15 2.01 -8.89
N ARG A 101 -12.38 1.85 -9.98
CA ARG A 101 -11.57 2.95 -10.55
C ARG A 101 -12.39 4.01 -11.26
N SER A 102 -13.56 3.66 -11.76
CA SER A 102 -14.41 4.55 -12.54
C SER A 102 -15.32 5.42 -11.66
N ASP A 103 -15.50 6.66 -12.06
CA ASP A 103 -16.63 7.49 -11.62
C ASP A 103 -17.88 7.16 -12.45
N ARG A 104 -19.03 6.88 -11.81
CA ARG A 104 -20.26 6.46 -12.54
C ARG A 104 -20.87 7.57 -13.38
N ALA A 105 -20.79 8.82 -12.91
CA ALA A 105 -21.44 9.94 -13.58
C ALA A 105 -20.71 10.32 -14.88
N SER A 106 -19.38 10.35 -14.83
CA SER A 106 -18.54 10.75 -15.97
C SER A 106 -18.00 9.57 -16.78
N GLY A 107 -18.01 8.34 -16.23
CA GLY A 107 -17.36 7.17 -16.82
C GLY A 107 -15.84 7.21 -16.76
N GLN A 108 -15.23 8.25 -16.18
CA GLN A 108 -13.79 8.40 -16.15
C GLN A 108 -13.14 7.41 -15.20
N VAL A 109 -12.14 6.69 -15.68
CA VAL A 109 -11.29 5.79 -14.88
C VAL A 109 -10.12 6.58 -14.31
N LYS A 110 -9.94 6.54 -12.99
CA LYS A 110 -8.80 7.20 -12.34
C LYS A 110 -7.48 6.57 -12.76
N PRO A 111 -6.49 7.37 -13.22
CA PRO A 111 -5.18 6.86 -13.58
C PRO A 111 -4.38 6.50 -12.33
N GLY A 112 -3.53 5.48 -12.44
CA GLY A 112 -2.67 5.01 -11.37
C GLY A 112 -2.10 3.63 -11.68
N VAL A 113 -1.21 3.13 -10.82
CA VAL A 113 -0.70 1.76 -10.91
C VAL A 113 -1.84 0.81 -10.54
N PRO A 114 -2.28 -0.10 -11.43
CA PRO A 114 -3.30 -1.09 -11.10
C PRO A 114 -2.96 -1.91 -9.85
N LEU A 115 -3.96 -2.10 -8.99
CA LEU A 115 -3.89 -2.91 -7.79
C LEU A 115 -5.10 -3.85 -7.75
N ASN A 116 -4.85 -5.15 -7.81
CA ASN A 116 -5.85 -6.15 -7.49
C ASN A 116 -5.81 -6.35 -5.97
N LEU A 117 -6.81 -5.86 -5.25
CA LEU A 117 -6.90 -5.95 -3.80
C LEU A 117 -7.81 -7.12 -3.42
N VAL A 118 -7.29 -8.03 -2.61
CA VAL A 118 -8.00 -9.18 -2.07
C VAL A 118 -8.02 -9.06 -0.55
N ILE A 119 -9.21 -8.96 0.02
CA ILE A 119 -9.42 -9.00 1.47
C ILE A 119 -10.14 -10.30 1.80
N GLN A 120 -9.48 -11.17 2.56
CA GLN A 120 -10.05 -12.41 3.04
C GLN A 120 -10.42 -12.27 4.52
N VAL A 121 -11.70 -12.48 4.82
CA VAL A 121 -12.26 -12.32 6.16
C VAL A 121 -12.54 -13.69 6.76
N PHE A 122 -12.12 -13.85 8.01
CA PHE A 122 -12.34 -15.05 8.81
C PHE A 122 -13.10 -14.68 10.08
N GLN A 123 -14.01 -15.56 10.49
CA GLN A 123 -14.57 -15.58 11.83
C GLN A 123 -13.62 -16.34 12.75
N VAL A 124 -13.25 -15.69 13.86
CA VAL A 124 -12.48 -16.28 14.96
C VAL A 124 -13.49 -16.73 16.02
N GLY A 125 -13.58 -18.04 16.25
CA GLY A 125 -14.47 -18.60 17.28
C GLY A 125 -13.79 -18.71 18.65
N ASN A 126 -14.53 -18.45 19.73
CA ASN A 126 -14.10 -18.68 21.11
C ASN A 126 -14.82 -19.91 21.70
N GLU A 127 -14.64 -21.10 21.13
CA GLU A 127 -15.27 -22.32 21.65
C GLU A 127 -14.31 -23.07 22.59
N SER A 128 -14.48 -22.84 23.89
CA SER A 128 -13.92 -23.66 24.98
C SER A 128 -14.77 -24.91 25.28
N SER A 129 -15.87 -25.13 24.54
CA SER A 129 -16.90 -26.14 24.84
C SER A 129 -17.09 -27.22 23.78
N ASN A 130 -16.40 -27.19 22.64
CA ASN A 130 -16.58 -28.19 21.60
C ASN A 130 -15.30 -29.02 21.36
N ALA A 131 -15.44 -30.34 21.36
CA ALA A 131 -14.37 -31.35 21.26
C ALA A 131 -13.61 -31.36 19.91
N ASN A 132 -13.75 -30.31 19.10
CA ASN A 132 -12.99 -30.09 17.88
C ASN A 132 -12.19 -28.79 18.01
N ALA A 133 -10.90 -28.92 18.31
CA ALA A 133 -9.91 -27.83 18.27
C ALA A 133 -9.75 -27.16 16.88
N ASN A 134 -10.61 -27.49 15.91
CA ASN A 134 -10.66 -26.98 14.54
C ASN A 134 -11.80 -25.95 14.30
N ALA A 135 -12.54 -25.54 15.33
CA ALA A 135 -13.51 -24.43 15.23
C ALA A 135 -12.85 -23.02 15.24
N ALA A 136 -11.51 -22.96 15.18
CA ALA A 136 -10.75 -21.76 15.52
C ALA A 136 -10.82 -20.63 14.47
N CYS A 137 -10.99 -20.93 13.18
CA CYS A 137 -10.86 -19.95 12.10
C CYS A 137 -11.59 -20.38 10.83
N ARG A 138 -12.76 -19.79 10.56
CA ARG A 138 -13.59 -20.15 9.40
C ARG A 138 -13.74 -18.95 8.45
N PRO A 139 -13.61 -19.13 7.13
CA PRO A 139 -13.93 -18.06 6.19
C PRO A 139 -15.34 -17.50 6.44
N LEU A 140 -15.44 -16.18 6.50
CA LEU A 140 -16.70 -15.50 6.77
C LEU A 140 -17.36 -15.09 5.45
N SER A 141 -18.25 -15.95 4.94
CA SER A 141 -19.09 -15.67 3.78
C SER A 141 -20.20 -14.66 4.11
N GLY A 142 -20.58 -13.83 3.15
CA GLY A 142 -21.72 -12.91 3.29
C GLY A 142 -21.42 -11.60 4.02
N ALA A 143 -20.18 -11.36 4.47
CA ALA A 143 -19.78 -10.08 5.04
C ALA A 143 -19.66 -9.03 3.94
N ILE A 144 -20.12 -7.80 4.21
CA ILE A 144 -19.93 -6.68 3.29
C ILE A 144 -18.58 -6.03 3.62
N VAL A 145 -17.70 -5.94 2.63
CA VAL A 145 -16.41 -5.25 2.73
C VAL A 145 -16.49 -3.99 1.89
N ASP A 146 -16.49 -2.82 2.54
CA ASP A 146 -16.37 -1.52 1.88
C ASP A 146 -14.89 -1.14 1.77
N VAL A 147 -14.50 -0.57 0.64
CA VAL A 147 -13.17 -0.03 0.36
C VAL A 147 -13.31 1.40 -0.15
N TRP A 148 -12.50 2.31 0.39
CA TRP A 148 -12.36 3.66 -0.13
C TRP A 148 -10.94 4.19 0.03
N HIS A 149 -10.48 4.98 -0.94
CA HIS A 149 -9.20 5.68 -0.83
C HIS A 149 -9.14 6.90 -1.77
N CYS A 150 -8.09 7.69 -1.61
CA CYS A 150 -7.81 8.81 -2.51
C CYS A 150 -7.24 8.35 -3.85
N ASP A 151 -7.43 9.17 -4.89
CA ASP A 151 -6.73 9.00 -6.16
C ASP A 151 -5.22 9.30 -6.04
N ALA A 152 -4.48 9.12 -7.13
CA ALA A 152 -3.04 9.33 -7.14
C ALA A 152 -2.59 10.74 -6.72
N ALA A 153 -3.48 11.74 -6.79
CA ALA A 153 -3.22 13.11 -6.38
C ALA A 153 -3.63 13.39 -4.92
N GLY A 154 -4.12 12.39 -4.18
CA GLY A 154 -4.54 12.54 -2.79
C GLY A 154 -5.97 13.08 -2.63
N VAL A 155 -6.81 13.01 -3.68
CA VAL A 155 -8.20 13.50 -3.67
C VAL A 155 -9.17 12.34 -3.42
N TYR A 156 -10.07 12.51 -2.46
CA TYR A 156 -11.18 11.59 -2.20
C TYR A 156 -12.42 12.03 -3.00
N SER A 157 -13.22 11.08 -3.50
CA SER A 157 -14.50 11.35 -4.18
C SER A 157 -15.66 11.56 -3.19
N GLY A 158 -16.78 12.14 -3.63
CA GLY A 158 -18.04 12.16 -2.88
C GLY A 158 -18.05 13.05 -1.65
N VAL A 159 -17.03 13.91 -1.48
CA VAL A 159 -16.84 14.74 -0.28
C VAL A 159 -16.44 16.16 -0.64
N GLN A 160 -16.65 17.07 0.31
CA GLN A 160 -16.18 18.44 0.25
C GLN A 160 -15.06 18.63 1.29
N ASP A 161 -13.89 19.07 0.84
CA ASP A 161 -12.69 19.36 1.64
C ASP A 161 -12.22 20.78 1.31
N PRO A 162 -11.57 21.52 2.23
CA PRO A 162 -11.04 22.86 1.92
C PRO A 162 -10.11 22.91 0.69
N ARG A 163 -9.54 21.78 0.25
CA ARG A 163 -8.64 21.68 -0.90
C ARG A 163 -9.32 21.23 -2.19
N PHE A 164 -10.50 20.61 -2.12
CA PHE A 164 -11.20 20.06 -3.28
C PHE A 164 -12.69 19.82 -3.00
N ASP A 165 -13.50 19.89 -4.05
CA ASP A 165 -14.92 19.52 -4.01
C ASP A 165 -15.18 18.44 -5.05
N THR A 166 -15.62 17.27 -4.56
CA THR A 166 -15.92 16.11 -5.39
C THR A 166 -17.33 15.60 -5.14
N GLY A 167 -18.23 16.48 -4.65
CA GLY A 167 -19.64 16.14 -4.49
C GLY A 167 -20.22 15.51 -5.75
N GLY A 168 -20.94 14.39 -5.58
CA GLY A 168 -21.54 13.63 -6.69
C GLY A 168 -20.58 12.72 -7.47
N GLN A 169 -19.27 12.77 -7.20
CA GLN A 169 -18.32 11.80 -7.76
C GLN A 169 -18.21 10.57 -6.86
N ASP A 170 -17.87 9.42 -7.43
CA ASP A 170 -17.83 8.17 -6.66
C ASP A 170 -16.61 7.28 -6.92
N PHE A 171 -15.64 7.70 -7.74
CA PHE A 171 -14.43 6.92 -8.01
C PHE A 171 -13.71 6.41 -6.74
N LEU A 172 -13.03 5.28 -6.86
CA LEU A 172 -12.19 4.64 -5.83
C LEU A 172 -12.94 4.33 -4.53
N ARG A 173 -14.23 4.01 -4.66
CA ARG A 173 -15.11 3.55 -3.59
C ARG A 173 -15.96 2.39 -4.08
N GLY A 174 -16.20 1.40 -3.23
CA GLY A 174 -17.10 0.31 -3.53
C GLY A 174 -17.16 -0.69 -2.40
N TYR A 175 -18.15 -1.58 -2.45
CA TYR A 175 -18.22 -2.74 -1.59
C TYR A 175 -18.34 -4.02 -2.39
N GLN A 176 -17.90 -5.11 -1.80
CA GLN A 176 -18.17 -6.47 -2.24
C GLN A 176 -18.65 -7.31 -1.06
N THR A 177 -19.48 -8.30 -1.36
CA THR A 177 -19.87 -9.32 -0.38
C THR A 177 -18.88 -10.47 -0.47
N THR A 178 -18.36 -10.92 0.67
CA THR A 178 -17.44 -12.04 0.70
C THR A 178 -18.10 -13.32 0.20
N ASN A 179 -17.37 -14.07 -0.64
CA ASN A 179 -17.81 -15.36 -1.16
C ASN A 179 -17.68 -16.48 -0.10
N SER A 180 -17.91 -17.74 -0.51
CA SER A 180 -17.79 -18.92 0.38
C SER A 180 -16.42 -19.09 1.02
N ASP A 181 -15.37 -18.56 0.39
CA ASP A 181 -14.00 -18.57 0.89
C ASP A 181 -13.67 -17.31 1.72
N GLY A 182 -14.67 -16.48 2.04
CA GLY A 182 -14.50 -15.25 2.80
C GLY A 182 -13.82 -14.13 2.02
N ILE A 183 -13.74 -14.23 0.70
CA ILE A 183 -12.96 -13.32 -0.15
C ILE A 183 -13.85 -12.22 -0.73
N ALA A 184 -13.38 -10.97 -0.59
CA ALA A 184 -13.84 -9.80 -1.34
C ALA A 184 -12.70 -9.27 -2.22
N GLU A 185 -12.96 -9.05 -3.51
CA GLU A 185 -11.95 -8.65 -4.48
C GLU A 185 -12.29 -7.32 -5.16
N PHE A 186 -11.27 -6.48 -5.31
CA PHE A 186 -11.40 -5.18 -5.94
C PHE A 186 -10.29 -4.98 -6.97
N LEU A 187 -10.65 -4.41 -8.12
CA LEU A 187 -9.71 -3.79 -9.03
C LEU A 187 -9.68 -2.29 -8.74
N THR A 188 -8.52 -1.81 -8.31
CA THR A 188 -8.30 -0.41 -7.98
C THR A 188 -6.93 0.07 -8.49
N ILE A 189 -6.47 1.21 -7.99
CA ILE A 189 -5.10 1.72 -8.18
C ILE A 189 -4.37 1.81 -6.84
N TYR A 190 -3.05 1.79 -6.88
CA TYR A 190 -2.21 2.19 -5.74
C TYR A 190 -2.61 3.61 -5.30
N PRO A 191 -2.90 3.87 -4.02
CA PRO A 191 -3.43 5.16 -3.58
C PRO A 191 -2.36 6.27 -3.65
N GLY A 192 -2.85 7.50 -3.81
CA GLY A 192 -2.03 8.69 -3.62
C GLY A 192 -1.70 8.95 -2.15
N TRP A 193 -1.18 10.15 -1.91
CA TRP A 193 -0.79 10.63 -0.59
C TRP A 193 -1.42 12.00 -0.37
N TYR A 194 -1.79 12.29 0.88
CA TYR A 194 -2.18 13.64 1.28
C TYR A 194 -1.49 14.05 2.59
N PRO A 195 -1.24 15.36 2.79
CA PRO A 195 -0.49 15.87 3.94
C PRO A 195 -0.96 15.32 5.29
N GLY A 196 0.02 14.90 6.11
CA GLY A 196 -0.19 14.42 7.48
C GLY A 196 -0.47 12.93 7.62
N ARG A 197 -0.54 12.17 6.52
CA ARG A 197 -0.89 10.74 6.54
C ARG A 197 0.11 9.89 5.78
N ALA A 198 0.29 8.64 6.20
CA ALA A 198 0.95 7.60 5.41
C ALA A 198 0.08 7.25 4.19
N ILE A 199 0.63 6.53 3.22
CA ILE A 199 -0.16 6.01 2.10
C ILE A 199 -1.04 4.88 2.63
N HIS A 200 -2.35 4.94 2.36
CA HIS A 200 -3.30 3.99 2.90
C HIS A 200 -4.53 3.78 2.00
N ILE A 201 -5.18 2.63 2.18
CA ILE A 201 -6.55 2.34 1.74
C ILE A 201 -7.40 2.14 2.99
N HIS A 202 -8.58 2.73 3.06
CA HIS A 202 -9.52 2.42 4.12
C HIS A 202 -10.38 1.22 3.76
N PHE A 203 -10.79 0.46 4.79
CA PHE A 203 -11.82 -0.54 4.64
C PHE A 203 -12.73 -0.64 5.87
N LYS A 204 -13.95 -1.12 5.64
CA LYS A 204 -14.92 -1.45 6.68
C LYS A 204 -15.53 -2.80 6.38
N VAL A 205 -15.64 -3.67 7.38
CA VAL A 205 -16.35 -4.94 7.28
C VAL A 205 -17.62 -4.86 8.10
N ARG A 206 -18.75 -5.22 7.49
CA ARG A 206 -20.07 -5.22 8.11
C ARG A 206 -20.65 -6.63 8.07
N VAL A 207 -21.16 -7.08 9.21
CA VAL A 207 -21.71 -8.43 9.38
C VAL A 207 -23.09 -8.33 10.04
N GLY A 208 -24.05 -9.11 9.53
CA GLY A 208 -25.44 -9.09 9.96
C GLY A 208 -26.36 -8.37 8.98
N ASP A 209 -27.61 -8.19 9.39
CA ASP A 209 -28.61 -7.45 8.62
C ASP A 209 -28.32 -5.93 8.65
N ALA A 210 -29.08 -5.15 7.88
CA ALA A 210 -28.96 -3.70 7.86
C ALA A 210 -29.48 -3.01 9.15
N SER A 211 -29.59 -3.75 10.26
CA SER A 211 -30.05 -3.20 11.53
C SER A 211 -29.01 -2.29 12.18
N PRO A 212 -29.43 -1.40 13.09
CA PRO A 212 -28.51 -0.55 13.86
C PRO A 212 -27.53 -1.34 14.75
N GLN A 213 -27.79 -2.64 14.97
CA GLN A 213 -26.98 -3.53 15.82
C GLN A 213 -25.97 -4.35 15.00
N ARG A 214 -25.80 -4.05 13.70
CA ARG A 214 -24.85 -4.75 12.85
C ARG A 214 -23.42 -4.60 13.37
N TYR A 215 -22.64 -5.67 13.30
CA TYR A 215 -21.23 -5.61 13.66
C TYR A 215 -20.47 -4.83 12.58
N GLU A 216 -19.64 -3.88 13.00
CA GLU A 216 -18.72 -3.16 12.11
C GLU A 216 -17.29 -3.24 12.61
N PHE A 217 -16.37 -3.50 11.69
CA PHE A 217 -14.93 -3.39 11.89
C PHE A 217 -14.40 -2.36 10.90
N THR A 218 -13.78 -1.29 11.37
CA THR A 218 -13.17 -0.26 10.50
C THR A 218 -11.68 -0.22 10.73
N SER A 219 -10.90 -0.19 9.65
CA SER A 219 -9.45 -0.05 9.74
C SER A 219 -8.87 0.46 8.42
N GLN A 220 -7.55 0.39 8.30
CA GLN A 220 -6.78 0.92 7.17
C GLN A 220 -5.71 -0.08 6.77
N LEU A 221 -5.38 -0.13 5.49
CA LEU A 221 -4.28 -0.90 4.92
C LEU A 221 -3.17 0.07 4.56
N TYR A 222 -1.95 -0.24 4.99
CA TYR A 222 -0.75 0.55 4.71
C TYR A 222 0.17 -0.17 3.74
N PHE A 223 1.12 0.57 3.21
CA PHE A 223 2.04 0.07 2.19
C PHE A 223 3.47 0.18 2.67
N ASP A 224 4.30 -0.78 2.28
CA ASP A 224 5.73 -0.71 2.56
C ASP A 224 6.35 0.59 2.00
N ASP A 225 7.25 1.19 2.80
CA ASP A 225 7.86 2.47 2.46
C ASP A 225 8.72 2.37 1.19
N ALA A 226 9.40 1.25 0.96
CA ALA A 226 10.27 1.05 -0.19
C ALA A 226 9.45 0.80 -1.47
N ILE A 227 8.36 0.05 -1.40
CA ILE A 227 7.45 -0.12 -2.55
C ILE A 227 6.84 1.23 -2.93
N SER A 228 6.39 1.99 -1.94
CA SER A 228 5.85 3.33 -2.16
C SER A 228 6.88 4.26 -2.81
N ASP A 229 8.15 4.20 -2.41
CA ASP A 229 9.20 5.00 -3.03
C ASP A 229 9.35 4.70 -4.51
N GLN A 230 9.24 3.43 -4.92
CA GLN A 230 9.27 3.03 -6.33
C GLN A 230 8.05 3.56 -7.10
N VAL A 231 6.84 3.37 -6.56
CA VAL A 231 5.59 3.82 -7.21
C VAL A 231 5.59 5.33 -7.43
N TYR A 232 6.18 6.11 -6.52
CA TYR A 232 6.21 7.57 -6.61
C TYR A 232 7.29 8.11 -7.56
N THR A 233 8.07 7.25 -8.21
CA THR A 233 8.99 7.65 -9.28
C THR A 233 8.34 7.75 -10.67
N GLN A 234 7.09 7.30 -10.81
CA GLN A 234 6.41 7.19 -12.11
C GLN A 234 5.09 7.96 -12.16
N PRO A 235 4.65 8.43 -13.34
CA PRO A 235 3.34 9.03 -13.51
C PRO A 235 2.20 8.07 -13.12
N PRO A 236 1.05 8.57 -12.62
CA PRO A 236 0.76 9.97 -12.29
C PRO A 236 1.32 10.44 -10.93
N TYR A 237 2.02 9.58 -10.18
CA TYR A 237 2.48 9.85 -8.81
C TYR A 237 3.71 10.76 -8.73
N ALA A 238 4.49 10.85 -9.81
CA ALA A 238 5.71 11.66 -9.91
C ALA A 238 5.45 13.19 -9.97
N ALA A 239 4.54 13.70 -9.13
CA ALA A 239 4.21 15.11 -9.04
C ALA A 239 5.18 15.87 -8.09
N PRO A 240 5.37 17.20 -8.29
CA PRO A 240 6.19 18.01 -7.39
C PRO A 240 5.58 18.09 -5.98
N GLY A 241 6.37 17.72 -4.97
CA GLY A 241 5.91 17.55 -3.60
C GLY A 241 6.21 16.13 -3.17
N GLN A 242 7.40 15.91 -2.60
CA GLN A 242 7.79 14.58 -2.17
C GLN A 242 6.87 14.10 -1.05
N ARG A 243 6.60 12.79 -1.05
CA ARG A 243 6.11 12.06 0.10
C ARG A 243 7.08 12.27 1.27
N ILE A 244 6.82 13.30 2.08
CA ILE A 244 7.61 13.57 3.28
C ILE A 244 7.20 12.65 4.44
N GLN A 245 5.99 12.10 4.38
CA GLN A 245 5.42 11.29 5.44
C GLN A 245 5.66 9.79 5.19
N ARG A 246 6.57 9.22 5.97
CA ARG A 246 6.80 7.78 6.11
C ARG A 246 5.78 7.16 7.06
N ASN A 247 5.62 5.84 6.99
CA ASN A 247 4.70 5.11 7.88
C ASN A 247 4.98 5.43 9.36
N ARG A 248 6.25 5.37 9.78
CA ARG A 248 6.65 5.62 11.18
C ARG A 248 6.38 7.04 11.67
N GLN A 249 6.10 7.99 10.80
CA GLN A 249 5.78 9.37 11.18
C GLN A 249 4.26 9.59 11.32
N ASP A 250 3.40 8.71 10.77
CA ASP A 250 1.94 8.83 10.87
C ASP A 250 1.46 8.31 12.25
N GLY A 251 0.82 9.20 13.02
CA GLY A 251 0.31 8.89 14.36
C GLY A 251 -0.82 7.86 14.41
N ILE A 252 -1.50 7.59 13.29
CA ILE A 252 -2.45 6.48 13.15
C ILE A 252 -1.70 5.18 12.84
N PHE A 253 -0.70 5.21 11.96
CA PHE A 253 0.16 4.04 11.70
C PHE A 253 0.86 3.56 12.98
N GLN A 254 1.33 4.48 13.82
CA GLN A 254 1.95 4.14 15.11
C GLN A 254 1.02 3.35 16.06
N ARG A 255 -0.31 3.39 15.85
CA ARG A 255 -1.32 2.65 16.62
C ARG A 255 -1.63 1.29 15.99
N GLY A 256 -0.61 0.46 15.81
CA GLY A 256 -0.74 -0.91 15.32
C GLY A 256 -0.73 -1.07 13.78
N GLY A 257 -0.38 -0.04 13.04
CA GLY A 257 -0.29 -0.04 11.56
C GLY A 257 0.72 -1.04 10.99
N GLU A 258 1.74 -1.45 11.76
CA GLU A 258 2.67 -2.51 11.34
C GLU A 258 1.95 -3.85 11.07
N GLN A 259 0.83 -4.12 11.76
CA GLN A 259 0.02 -5.33 11.54
C GLN A 259 -0.93 -5.20 10.34
N LEU A 260 -1.03 -3.99 9.78
CA LEU A 260 -1.96 -3.56 8.74
C LEU A 260 -1.23 -3.27 7.42
N LEU A 261 0.04 -3.66 7.29
CA LEU A 261 0.77 -3.63 6.03
C LEU A 261 0.18 -4.63 5.05
N LEU A 262 -0.21 -4.14 3.87
CA LEU A 262 -0.71 -4.95 2.78
C LEU A 262 0.44 -5.73 2.12
N GLN A 263 0.29 -7.05 2.02
CA GLN A 263 1.28 -7.88 1.34
C GLN A 263 1.10 -7.72 -0.17
N LEU A 264 2.11 -7.13 -0.82
CA LEU A 264 2.11 -6.90 -2.27
C LEU A 264 2.99 -7.91 -2.99
N SER A 265 2.51 -8.39 -4.13
CA SER A 265 3.29 -9.13 -5.13
C SER A 265 3.19 -8.38 -6.46
N GLN A 266 4.33 -8.15 -7.11
CA GLN A 266 4.36 -7.50 -8.41
C GLN A 266 3.73 -8.40 -9.48
N THR A 267 3.03 -7.78 -10.41
CA THR A 267 2.42 -8.40 -11.59
C THR A 267 2.82 -7.63 -12.83
N GLU A 268 2.51 -8.15 -14.03
CA GLU A 268 2.79 -7.46 -15.29
C GLU A 268 2.12 -6.08 -15.39
N ARG A 269 0.97 -5.91 -14.72
CA ARG A 269 0.14 -4.70 -14.84
C ARG A 269 0.18 -3.81 -13.61
N GLY A 270 0.91 -4.16 -12.55
CA GLY A 270 0.88 -3.45 -11.27
C GLY A 270 1.09 -4.42 -10.11
N TYR A 271 0.20 -4.43 -9.12
CA TYR A 271 0.35 -5.29 -7.93
C TYR A 271 -0.89 -6.14 -7.64
N LEU A 272 -0.66 -7.31 -7.05
CA LEU A 272 -1.65 -8.08 -6.30
C LEU A 272 -1.41 -7.80 -4.81
N GLY A 273 -2.41 -7.28 -4.13
CA GLY A 273 -2.40 -7.06 -2.68
C GLY A 273 -3.32 -8.05 -1.98
N LYS A 274 -2.78 -8.78 -0.99
CA LYS A 274 -3.57 -9.72 -0.17
C LYS A 274 -3.54 -9.31 1.29
N PHE A 275 -4.71 -9.31 1.92
CA PHE A 275 -4.88 -9.06 3.34
C PHE A 275 -5.82 -10.08 3.97
N GLU A 276 -5.37 -10.72 5.04
CA GLU A 276 -6.16 -11.65 5.84
C GLU A 276 -6.58 -10.99 7.16
N LEU A 277 -7.88 -11.04 7.46
CA LEU A 277 -8.50 -10.39 8.61
C LEU A 277 -9.29 -11.41 9.45
N GLY A 278 -8.89 -11.62 10.70
CA GLY A 278 -9.72 -12.30 11.69
C GLY A 278 -10.67 -11.34 12.39
N LEU A 279 -11.95 -11.70 12.48
CA LEU A 279 -12.96 -10.98 13.26
C LEU A 279 -13.44 -11.86 14.42
N ALA A 280 -13.28 -11.36 15.64
CA ALA A 280 -13.87 -11.95 16.83
C ALA A 280 -15.34 -11.50 16.93
N ILE A 281 -16.22 -12.20 16.22
CA ILE A 281 -17.68 -12.01 16.25
C ILE A 281 -18.29 -13.16 17.05
N ALA A 282 -19.05 -12.79 18.10
CA ALA A 282 -19.76 -13.72 18.98
C ALA A 282 -21.05 -14.23 18.33
#